data_AF-A0A959P693-F1
#
_entry.id   AF-A0A959P693-F1
#
_cell.length_a   1.000
_cell.length_b   1.000
_cell.length_c   1.000
_cell.angle_alpha   90.00
_cell.angle_beta   90.00
_cell.angle_gamma   90.00
#
_symmetry.space_group_name_H-M   'P 1'
#
loop_
_entity.id
_entity.type
_entity.pdbx_description
1 polymer ?
#
loop_
_entity_poly.entity_id
_entity_poly.type
_entity_poly.pdbx_seq_one_letter_code
_entity_poly.pdbx_strand_id
1 'polypeptide(L)'
;MKKVFSLLLIFLFSQTISAQKFFGTEPFAHTYSIVARDTVSGEMGVAVQSHWFAVGTIVSWGEAGVGVIATQSFVNPSFGPRGLNLLKQGLSAQQVLDLL
;
A
#
# COMPACT_ATOMS: atom_id res chain seq x y z
N MET A 1 5.28 57.43 7.02
CA MET A 1 6.36 56.46 6.69
C MET A 1 6.16 55.09 7.36
N LYS A 2 6.00 54.99 8.69
CA LYS A 2 5.82 53.70 9.39
C LYS A 2 4.63 52.85 8.89
N LYS A 3 3.47 53.47 8.61
CA LYS A 3 2.29 52.77 8.07
C LYS A 3 2.50 52.20 6.66
N VAL A 4 3.25 52.92 5.82
CA VAL A 4 3.60 52.47 4.46
C VAL A 4 4.56 51.30 4.52
N PHE A 5 5.52 51.34 5.45
CA PHE A 5 6.46 50.24 5.70
C PHE A 5 5.75 48.98 6.22
N SER A 6 4.78 49.12 7.14
CA SER A 6 3.96 48.00 7.59
C SER A 6 3.09 47.41 6.49
N LEU A 7 2.53 48.23 5.59
CA LEU A 7 1.77 47.74 4.43
C LEU A 7 2.66 46.94 3.47
N LEU A 8 3.88 47.41 3.24
CA LEU A 8 4.87 46.74 2.40
C LEU A 8 5.28 45.38 2.97
N LEU A 9 5.42 45.29 4.30
CA LEU A 9 5.80 44.05 5.00
C LEU A 9 4.69 42.98 4.94
N ILE A 10 3.43 43.39 5.06
CA ILE A 10 2.27 42.49 4.90
C ILE A 10 2.18 41.99 3.45
N PHE A 11 2.45 42.87 2.48
CA PHE A 11 2.44 42.50 1.07
C PHE A 11 3.55 41.48 0.73
N LEU A 12 4.73 41.60 1.36
CA LEU A 12 5.83 40.65 1.22
C LEU A 12 5.53 39.29 1.88
N PHE A 13 4.80 39.26 3.01
CA PHE A 13 4.36 38.00 3.64
C PHE A 13 3.20 37.31 2.91
N SER A 14 2.43 38.05 2.11
CA SER A 14 1.34 37.50 1.31
C SER A 14 1.77 36.81 0.01
N GLN A 15 3.06 36.88 -0.35
CA GLN A 15 3.59 36.14 -1.49
C GLN A 15 3.81 34.66 -1.12
N THR A 16 2.70 33.93 -1.19
CA THR A 16 2.61 32.50 -1.54
C THR A 16 3.31 31.51 -0.61
N ILE A 17 2.55 31.07 0.39
CA ILE A 17 2.58 29.67 0.82
C ILE A 17 2.14 28.84 -0.40
N SER A 18 3.08 28.43 -1.24
CA SER A 18 2.80 27.39 -2.24
C SER A 18 2.62 26.08 -1.46
N ALA A 19 1.38 25.78 -1.09
CA ALA A 19 1.01 24.41 -0.76
C ALA A 19 1.31 23.51 -1.96
N GLN A 20 1.60 22.24 -1.70
CA GLN A 20 1.95 21.25 -2.71
C GLN A 20 0.94 21.27 -3.86
N LYS A 21 1.39 21.60 -5.08
CA LYS A 21 0.57 21.48 -6.29
C LYS A 21 0.34 19.99 -6.55
N PHE A 22 -0.93 19.60 -6.61
CA PHE A 22 -1.35 18.24 -6.96
C PHE A 22 -0.81 17.90 -8.36
N PHE A 23 -0.06 16.80 -8.47
CA PHE A 23 0.41 16.29 -9.76
C PHE A 23 -0.67 15.37 -10.35
N GLY A 24 -1.25 15.74 -11.49
CA GLY A 24 -2.04 14.84 -12.33
C GLY A 24 -3.56 14.85 -12.12
N THR A 25 -4.29 14.33 -13.12
CA THR A 25 -5.74 14.05 -13.09
C THR A 25 -6.06 12.73 -12.39
N GLU A 26 -5.05 11.92 -12.10
CA GLU A 26 -5.19 10.64 -11.41
C GLU A 26 -5.01 10.86 -9.90
N PRO A 27 -5.97 10.44 -9.05
CA PRO A 27 -5.78 10.50 -7.61
C PRO A 27 -4.58 9.64 -7.18
N PHE A 28 -3.82 10.09 -6.19
CA PHE A 28 -2.68 9.38 -5.57
C PHE A 28 -3.11 8.01 -5.01
N ALA A 29 -3.23 6.99 -5.85
CA ALA A 29 -3.52 5.62 -5.48
C ALA A 29 -2.31 4.75 -5.84
N HIS A 30 -1.26 4.82 -5.03
CA HIS A 30 -0.09 3.96 -5.15
C HIS A 30 -0.11 2.95 -4.01
N THR A 31 -0.40 1.70 -4.37
CA THR A 31 -0.24 0.54 -3.48
C THR A 31 0.71 -0.43 -4.16
N TYR A 32 1.73 -0.86 -3.44
CA TYR A 32 2.61 -1.94 -3.88
C TYR A 32 2.76 -2.95 -2.75
N SER A 33 2.87 -4.21 -3.14
CA SER A 33 3.09 -5.34 -2.24
C SER A 33 4.20 -6.23 -2.79
N ILE A 34 4.84 -6.97 -1.88
CA ILE A 34 5.89 -7.93 -2.21
C ILE A 34 5.67 -9.19 -1.39
N VAL A 35 5.86 -10.34 -2.05
CA VAL A 35 6.04 -11.63 -1.41
C VAL A 35 7.47 -12.09 -1.65
N ALA A 36 8.11 -12.66 -0.64
CA ALA A 36 9.48 -13.15 -0.72
C ALA A 36 9.60 -14.49 -0.02
N ARG A 37 10.53 -15.32 -0.50
CA ARG A 37 10.92 -16.59 0.13
C ARG A 37 12.44 -16.61 0.27
N ASP A 38 12.92 -16.88 1.47
CA ASP A 38 14.31 -17.26 1.66
C ASP A 38 14.51 -18.70 1.17
N THR A 39 15.45 -18.90 0.25
CA THR A 39 15.71 -20.22 -0.33
C THR A 39 16.45 -21.16 0.62
N VAL A 40 17.15 -20.62 1.62
CA VAL A 40 17.93 -21.40 2.59
C VAL A 40 17.04 -21.93 3.72
N SER A 41 16.33 -21.04 4.43
CA SER A 41 15.44 -21.44 5.53
C SER A 41 14.06 -21.91 5.06
N GLY A 42 13.61 -21.46 3.88
CA GLY A 42 12.24 -21.66 3.41
C GLY A 42 11.23 -20.69 4.02
N GLU A 43 11.65 -19.76 4.88
CA GLU A 43 10.79 -18.72 5.44
C GLU A 43 10.21 -17.84 4.34
N MET A 44 8.96 -17.40 4.52
CA MET A 44 8.26 -16.55 3.57
C MET A 44 7.72 -15.31 4.28
N GLY A 45 7.76 -14.18 3.57
CA GLY A 45 7.27 -12.91 4.05
C GLY A 45 6.39 -12.23 3.02
N VAL A 46 5.43 -11.44 3.52
CA VAL A 46 4.61 -10.55 2.70
C VAL A 46 4.60 -9.16 3.32
N ALA A 47 4.70 -8.13 2.49
CA ALA A 47 4.65 -6.74 2.90
C ALA A 47 3.82 -5.92 1.91
N VAL A 48 3.22 -4.83 2.40
CA VAL A 48 2.45 -3.88 1.60
C VAL A 48 2.75 -2.46 2.07
N GLN A 49 2.81 -1.53 1.13
CA GLN A 49 2.77 -0.10 1.39
C GLN A 49 1.59 0.50 0.63
N SER A 50 0.83 1.36 1.31
CA SER A 50 -0.29 2.07 0.72
C SER A 50 -0.51 3.40 1.44
N HIS A 51 -1.21 4.31 0.78
CA HIS A 51 -1.83 5.46 1.42
C HIS A 51 -3.16 5.10 2.14
N TRP A 52 -3.63 3.85 2.01
CA TRP A 52 -4.83 3.36 2.69
C TRP A 52 -4.57 3.00 4.16
N PHE A 53 -5.50 3.38 5.03
CA PHE A 53 -5.41 3.13 6.47
C PHE A 53 -5.37 1.63 6.78
N ALA A 54 -4.41 1.24 7.62
CA ALA A 54 -4.27 -0.13 8.12
C ALA A 54 -4.24 -1.22 7.02
N VAL A 55 -3.70 -0.92 5.83
CA VAL A 55 -3.72 -1.82 4.66
C VAL A 55 -3.16 -3.23 4.94
N GLY A 56 -2.22 -3.37 5.89
CA GLY A 56 -1.63 -4.66 6.26
C GLY A 56 -2.65 -5.69 6.74
N THR A 57 -3.73 -5.28 7.40
CA THR A 57 -4.74 -6.22 7.94
C THR A 57 -5.66 -6.80 6.88
N ILE A 58 -5.66 -6.25 5.67
CA ILE A 58 -6.55 -6.67 4.58
C ILE A 58 -5.78 -7.21 3.36
N VAL A 59 -4.51 -6.82 3.17
CA VAL A 59 -3.70 -7.27 2.04
C VAL A 59 -2.77 -8.43 2.41
N SER A 60 -2.15 -8.40 3.59
CA SER A 60 -1.04 -9.30 3.93
C SER A 60 -1.51 -10.50 4.74
N TRP A 61 -1.41 -11.70 4.14
CA TRP A 61 -1.81 -12.95 4.75
C TRP A 61 -0.64 -13.93 4.80
N GLY A 62 -0.51 -14.68 5.90
CA GLY A 62 0.52 -15.70 6.05
C GLY A 62 0.10 -16.77 7.05
N GLU A 63 0.43 -18.03 6.74
CA GLU A 63 0.27 -19.18 7.63
C GLU A 63 1.54 -20.03 7.61
N ALA A 64 2.08 -20.31 8.81
CA ALA A 64 3.31 -21.06 8.97
C ALA A 64 3.17 -22.48 8.39
N GLY A 65 4.16 -22.90 7.60
CA GLY A 65 4.14 -24.20 6.91
C GLY A 65 3.19 -24.26 5.69
N VAL A 66 2.49 -23.18 5.36
CA VAL A 66 1.58 -23.11 4.20
C VAL A 66 2.07 -22.12 3.16
N GLY A 67 2.23 -20.84 3.51
CA GLY A 67 2.67 -19.81 2.59
C GLY A 67 2.16 -18.41 2.92
N VAL A 68 2.32 -17.48 1.97
CA VAL A 68 1.93 -16.08 2.10
C VAL A 68 1.16 -15.59 0.86
N ILE A 69 0.25 -14.64 1.05
CA ILE A 69 -0.61 -14.09 -0.02
C ILE A 69 -0.75 -12.57 0.15
N ALA A 70 -0.71 -11.86 -0.98
CA ALA A 70 -0.98 -10.42 -1.06
C ALA A 70 -2.25 -10.17 -1.92
N THR A 71 -3.32 -9.68 -1.30
CA THR A 71 -4.59 -9.37 -2.01
C THR A 71 -4.73 -7.86 -2.20
N GLN A 72 -4.21 -7.29 -3.30
CA GLN A 72 -4.18 -5.84 -3.56
C GLN A 72 -5.21 -5.37 -4.62
N SER A 73 -5.17 -4.08 -5.00
CA SER A 73 -6.20 -3.37 -5.80
C SER A 73 -7.47 -3.11 -4.99
N PHE A 74 -8.66 -3.35 -5.54
CA PHE A 74 -9.91 -3.43 -4.77
C PHE A 74 -9.94 -4.74 -3.98
N VAL A 75 -9.43 -4.66 -2.75
CA VAL A 75 -9.25 -5.83 -1.89
C VAL A 75 -10.58 -6.53 -1.64
N ASN A 76 -10.60 -7.84 -1.90
CA ASN A 76 -11.58 -8.76 -1.34
C ASN A 76 -10.91 -9.55 -0.18
N PRO A 77 -11.17 -9.21 1.10
CA PRO A 77 -10.50 -9.85 2.23
C PRO A 77 -10.69 -11.37 2.29
N SER A 78 -11.74 -11.91 1.65
CA SER A 78 -11.98 -13.36 1.62
C SER A 78 -10.91 -14.13 0.86
N PHE A 79 -10.18 -13.49 -0.07
CA PHE A 79 -9.16 -14.14 -0.89
C PHE A 79 -7.94 -14.57 -0.09
N GLY A 80 -7.60 -13.88 1.00
CA GLY A 80 -6.48 -14.25 1.86
C GLY A 80 -6.66 -15.63 2.50
N PRO A 81 -7.67 -15.81 3.37
CA PRO A 81 -7.95 -17.10 4.00
C PRO A 81 -8.28 -18.21 2.99
N ARG A 82 -9.03 -17.90 1.92
CA ARG A 82 -9.34 -18.88 0.86
C ARG A 82 -8.08 -19.35 0.14
N GLY A 83 -7.22 -18.41 -0.24
CA GLY A 83 -5.98 -18.74 -0.92
C GLY A 83 -5.03 -19.56 -0.03
N LEU A 84 -4.92 -19.21 1.26
CA LEU A 84 -4.13 -20.00 2.21
C LEU A 84 -4.68 -21.43 2.34
N ASN A 85 -6.01 -21.59 2.37
CA ASN A 85 -6.62 -22.93 2.39
C ASN A 85 -6.30 -23.72 1.10
N LEU A 86 -6.33 -23.10 -0.07
CA LEU A 86 -5.94 -23.76 -1.33
C LEU A 86 -4.45 -24.13 -1.35
N LEU A 87 -3.56 -23.26 -0.87
CA LEU A 87 -2.14 -23.58 -0.70
C LEU A 87 -1.96 -24.77 0.26
N LYS A 88 -2.72 -24.81 1.36
CA LYS A 88 -2.70 -25.89 2.34
C LYS A 88 -3.15 -27.24 1.77
N GLN A 89 -3.98 -27.22 0.73
CA GLN A 89 -4.38 -28.42 -0.02
C GLN A 89 -3.31 -28.88 -1.04
N GLY A 90 -2.17 -28.18 -1.13
CA GLY A 90 -1.06 -28.54 -2.00
C GLY A 90 -1.13 -27.95 -3.41
N LEU A 91 -2.05 -27.02 -3.65
CA LEU A 91 -2.09 -26.31 -4.93
C LEU A 91 -0.90 -25.35 -5.03
N SER A 92 -0.35 -25.22 -6.24
CA SER A 92 0.67 -24.22 -6.54
C SER A 92 0.10 -22.81 -6.47
N ALA A 93 0.98 -21.82 -6.27
CA ALA A 93 0.57 -20.40 -6.23
C ALA A 93 -0.22 -19.97 -7.47
N GLN A 94 0.16 -20.43 -8.67
CA GLN A 94 -0.56 -20.12 -9.90
C GLN A 94 -1.97 -20.72 -9.90
N GLN A 95 -2.12 -21.99 -9.51
CA GLN A 95 -3.44 -22.63 -9.43
C GLN A 95 -4.34 -21.93 -8.41
N VAL A 96 -3.78 -21.43 -7.30
CA VAL A 96 -4.53 -20.63 -6.33
C VAL A 96 -5.00 -19.32 -6.95
N LEU A 97 -4.14 -18.60 -7.69
CA LEU A 97 -4.52 -17.36 -8.37
C LEU A 97 -5.63 -17.59 -9.41
N ASP A 98 -5.59 -18.70 -10.14
CA ASP A 98 -6.59 -19.02 -11.17
C ASP A 98 -7.98 -19.38 -10.60
N LEU A 99 -8.06 -19.70 -9.30
CA LEU A 99 -9.29 -20.11 -8.60
C LEU A 99 -9.92 -19.00 -7.74
N LEU A 100 -9.27 -17.86 -7.60
CA LEU A 100 -9.70 -16.72 -6.76
C LEU A 100 -10.36 -15.63 -7.59
#